data_AF-A0A9X0CNM7-F1
#
_entry.id   AF-A0A9X0CNM7-F1
#
_cell.length_a   1.000
_cell.length_b   1.000
_cell.length_c   1.000
_cell.angle_alpha   90.00
_cell.angle_beta   90.00
_cell.angle_gamma   90.00
#
_symmetry.space_group_name_H-M   'P 1'
#
loop_
_entity.id
_entity.type
_entity.pdbx_description
1 polymer ?
#
loop_
_entity_poly.entity_id
_entity_poly.type
_entity_poly.pdbx_seq_one_letter_code
_entity_poly.pdbx_strand_id
1 'polypeptide(L)'
;MSLREKILEVGKGMPHTKVKVPLKWLQVENEVYDLASKGTNYITWEDFKKNIYDEICQFEIEDDFEVLLHFLHDRGTVVYHGCANDKRSLVVLNPKWLVGILCQIITVEKQSEEDFKIHNHRKHLGRTGILHAELLDDSCERLKLNVIKDSLLDIMKKFNLLCEYTSKEGNSIYLVPCMLTSKPDDELKLNIPRNQEPPPVYITFNTQYVPGGLFSRLVVLFVEFAERRIDFDQPKLSANCAHFFIGEFTGIEFVCYKRVIKVRVWDHVNSNSNPVEKEPHICSELLRYVFDDCQSSSFFLSHLCCHFLFHIARKKISDILNIEMYDN
;
A
#
# COMPACT_ATOMS: atom_id res chain seq x y z
N MET A 1 12.70 25.74 -27.04
CA MET A 1 12.03 25.77 -25.73
C MET A 1 12.82 24.90 -24.77
N SER A 2 13.36 25.46 -23.69
CA SER A 2 14.16 24.70 -22.71
C SER A 2 13.26 23.79 -21.85
N LEU A 3 13.82 22.72 -21.27
CA LEU A 3 13.09 21.87 -20.32
C LEU A 3 12.49 22.69 -19.16
N ARG A 4 13.23 23.71 -18.70
CA ARG A 4 12.80 24.64 -17.66
C ARG A 4 11.54 25.41 -18.07
N GLU A 5 11.50 25.96 -19.28
CA GLU A 5 10.32 26.65 -19.80
C GLU A 5 9.10 25.73 -19.83
N LYS A 6 9.29 24.47 -20.28
CA LYS A 6 8.18 23.51 -20.34
C LYS A 6 7.66 23.13 -18.97
N ILE A 7 8.54 22.97 -17.98
CA ILE A 7 8.15 22.71 -16.59
C ILE A 7 7.35 23.88 -16.03
N LEU A 8 7.79 25.12 -16.26
CA LEU A 8 7.10 26.32 -15.80
C LEU A 8 5.73 26.48 -16.47
N GLU A 9 5.64 26.21 -17.79
CA GLU A 9 4.39 26.24 -18.54
C GLU A 9 3.38 25.22 -17.99
N VAL A 10 3.82 23.97 -17.78
CA VAL A 10 2.97 22.92 -17.18
C VAL A 10 2.56 23.30 -15.75
N GLY A 11 3.50 23.81 -14.94
CA GLY A 11 3.24 24.23 -13.57
C GLY A 11 2.14 25.29 -13.48
N LYS A 12 2.23 26.35 -14.30
CA LYS A 12 1.20 27.42 -14.36
C LYS A 12 -0.19 26.91 -14.76
N GLY A 13 -0.27 25.80 -15.49
CA GLY A 13 -1.52 25.19 -15.91
C GLY A 13 -2.16 24.27 -14.86
N MET A 14 -1.47 23.93 -13.76
CA MET A 14 -2.00 22.98 -12.78
C MET A 14 -3.08 23.62 -11.91
N PRO A 15 -4.21 22.94 -11.64
CA PRO A 15 -5.37 23.52 -10.96
C PRO A 15 -5.06 24.04 -9.55
N HIS A 16 -4.14 23.38 -8.84
CA HIS A 16 -3.73 23.76 -7.49
C HIS A 16 -3.01 25.12 -7.43
N THR A 17 -2.45 25.63 -8.53
CA THR A 17 -1.79 26.95 -8.55
C THR A 17 -2.75 28.13 -8.39
N LYS A 18 -4.06 27.88 -8.54
CA LYS A 18 -5.12 28.90 -8.36
C LYS A 18 -5.74 28.85 -6.97
N VAL A 19 -5.41 27.84 -6.16
CA VAL A 19 -5.96 27.67 -4.81
C VAL A 19 -5.23 28.63 -3.87
N LYS A 20 -6.00 29.47 -3.17
CA LYS A 20 -5.45 30.35 -2.14
C LYS A 20 -5.13 29.51 -0.90
N VAL A 21 -3.90 29.60 -0.43
CA VAL A 21 -3.44 28.92 0.79
C VAL A 21 -3.10 30.00 1.83
N PRO A 22 -3.47 29.83 3.11
CA PRO A 22 -3.08 30.74 4.17
C PRO A 22 -1.55 30.88 4.27
N LEU A 23 -1.04 32.11 4.43
CA LEU A 23 0.40 32.36 4.51
C LEU A 23 1.05 31.61 5.69
N LYS A 24 0.34 31.50 6.82
CA LYS A 24 0.79 30.76 8.00
C LYS A 24 1.05 29.28 7.72
N TRP A 25 0.27 28.66 6.83
CA TRP A 25 0.47 27.26 6.47
C TRP A 25 1.79 27.06 5.73
N LEU A 26 2.20 28.04 4.92
CA LEU A 26 3.51 28.05 4.27
C LEU A 26 4.65 28.30 5.28
N GLN A 27 4.40 29.09 6.33
CA GLN A 27 5.37 29.28 7.42
C GLN A 27 5.58 27.97 8.19
N VAL A 28 4.50 27.23 8.49
CA VAL A 28 4.60 25.88 9.07
C VAL A 28 5.36 24.94 8.15
N GLU A 29 5.04 24.94 6.84
CA GLU A 29 5.76 24.11 5.85
C GLU A 29 7.28 24.40 5.84
N ASN A 30 7.68 25.67 5.94
CA ASN A 30 9.10 26.05 6.05
C ASN A 30 9.74 25.55 7.35
N GLU A 31 9.06 25.67 8.49
CA GLU A 31 9.58 25.17 9.77
C GLU A 31 9.78 23.64 9.73
N VAL A 32 8.86 22.91 9.10
CA VAL A 32 9.00 21.46 8.86
C VAL A 32 10.27 21.16 8.06
N TYR A 33 10.53 21.90 6.97
CA TYR A 33 11.75 21.72 6.18
C TYR A 33 13.01 22.05 6.97
N ASP A 34 13.00 23.12 7.77
CA ASP A 34 14.14 23.53 8.59
C ASP A 34 14.46 22.45 9.64
N LEU A 35 13.45 21.92 10.34
CA LEU A 35 13.61 20.82 11.29
C LEU A 35 14.15 19.55 10.61
N ALA A 36 13.58 19.17 9.46
CA ALA A 36 14.04 18.01 8.69
C ALA A 36 15.51 18.17 8.24
N SER A 37 15.90 19.38 7.82
CA SER A 37 17.28 19.68 7.41
C SER A 37 18.29 19.61 8.56
N LYS A 38 17.84 19.91 9.79
CA LYS A 38 18.63 19.79 11.02
C LYS A 38 18.71 18.35 11.55
N GLY A 39 18.02 17.40 10.91
CA GLY A 39 18.05 15.97 11.26
C GLY A 39 16.84 15.46 12.04
N THR A 40 15.85 16.32 12.33
CA THR A 40 14.59 15.91 12.98
C THR A 40 13.67 15.29 11.94
N ASN A 41 13.67 13.96 11.83
CA ASN A 41 12.92 13.27 10.78
C ASN A 41 11.45 13.03 11.11
N TYR A 42 11.09 13.03 12.39
CA TYR A 42 9.73 12.83 12.88
C TYR A 42 9.57 13.49 14.24
N ILE A 43 8.32 13.79 14.60
CA ILE A 43 7.91 14.22 15.94
C ILE A 43 6.53 13.61 16.25
N THR A 44 6.09 13.72 17.50
CA THR A 44 4.71 13.34 17.86
C THR A 44 3.73 14.39 17.37
N TRP A 45 2.46 13.99 17.20
CA TRP A 45 1.36 14.90 16.90
C TRP A 45 1.26 16.03 17.93
N GLU A 46 1.41 15.70 19.22
CA GLU A 46 1.36 16.68 20.31
C GLU A 46 2.53 17.68 20.23
N ASP A 47 3.74 17.20 19.94
CA ASP A 47 4.90 18.07 19.74
C ASP A 47 4.76 18.93 18.49
N PHE A 48 4.17 18.41 17.42
CA PHE A 48 3.89 19.21 16.22
C PHE A 48 2.92 20.33 16.55
N LYS A 49 1.82 20.00 17.24
CA LYS A 49 0.82 20.98 17.65
C LYS A 49 1.45 22.06 18.52
N LYS A 50 2.09 21.66 19.62
CA LYS A 50 2.63 22.58 20.62
C LYS A 50 3.80 23.41 20.12
N ASN A 51 4.76 22.79 19.42
CA ASN A 51 6.06 23.43 19.14
C ASN A 51 6.11 24.09 17.75
N ILE A 52 5.15 23.81 16.87
CA ILE A 52 5.12 24.35 15.50
C ILE A 52 3.81 25.09 15.26
N TYR A 53 2.67 24.39 15.40
CA TYR A 53 1.38 24.98 15.06
C TYR A 53 1.00 26.11 16.01
N ASP A 54 1.00 25.87 17.32
CA ASP A 54 0.55 26.85 18.31
C ASP A 54 1.46 28.08 18.30
N GLU A 55 2.75 27.95 18.00
CA GLU A 55 3.68 29.09 17.89
C GLU A 55 3.38 30.00 16.68
N ILE A 56 2.97 29.41 15.54
CA ILE A 56 2.77 30.13 14.27
C ILE A 56 1.30 30.55 14.08
N CYS A 57 0.36 29.74 14.57
CA CYS A 57 -1.08 29.81 14.30
C CYS A 57 -1.94 30.19 15.52
N GLN A 58 -1.37 30.88 16.52
CA GLN A 58 -1.97 31.29 17.81
C GLN A 58 -3.45 31.80 17.82
N PHE A 59 -4.02 32.17 16.67
CA PHE A 59 -5.34 32.77 16.54
C PHE A 59 -6.31 32.00 15.63
N GLU A 60 -5.94 30.82 15.14
CA GLU A 60 -6.78 29.97 14.28
C GLU A 60 -7.65 29.02 15.13
N ILE A 61 -8.69 28.42 14.53
CA ILE A 61 -9.60 27.50 15.22
C ILE A 61 -8.89 26.16 15.43
N GLU A 62 -9.19 25.44 16.51
CA GLU A 62 -8.55 24.15 16.82
C GLU A 62 -8.75 23.09 15.71
N ASP A 63 -9.90 23.12 15.03
CA ASP A 63 -10.20 22.27 13.89
C ASP A 63 -9.30 22.54 12.66
N ASP A 64 -8.70 23.72 12.55
CA ASP A 64 -7.79 24.06 11.44
C ASP A 64 -6.47 23.30 11.49
N PHE A 65 -6.11 22.76 12.66
CA PHE A 65 -4.85 22.02 12.83
C PHE A 65 -4.82 20.73 12.04
N GLU A 66 -5.88 19.92 12.14
CA GLU A 66 -5.98 18.66 11.39
C GLU A 66 -6.06 18.92 9.89
N VAL A 67 -6.80 19.96 9.48
CA VAL A 67 -6.88 20.35 8.06
C VAL A 67 -5.51 20.74 7.53
N LEU A 68 -4.71 21.47 8.31
CA LEU A 68 -3.33 21.80 7.95
C LEU A 68 -2.46 20.54 7.84
N LEU A 69 -2.50 19.62 8.82
CA LEU A 69 -1.70 18.39 8.76
C LEU A 69 -2.06 17.55 7.53
N HIS A 70 -3.35 17.42 7.23
CA HIS A 70 -3.81 16.77 6.01
C HIS A 70 -3.36 17.52 4.75
N PHE A 71 -3.39 18.84 4.74
CA PHE A 71 -2.86 19.65 3.64
C PHE A 71 -1.35 19.42 3.42
N LEU A 72 -0.55 19.34 4.48
CA LEU A 72 0.88 19.06 4.40
C LEU A 72 1.17 17.61 3.99
N HIS A 73 0.36 16.67 4.47
CA HIS A 73 0.41 15.25 4.12
C HIS A 73 0.11 15.04 2.65
N ASP A 74 -0.97 15.67 2.21
CA ASP A 74 -1.31 15.78 0.81
C ASP A 74 -0.09 16.39 0.15
N ARG A 75 0.41 17.59 0.43
CA ARG A 75 1.60 18.12 -0.29
C ARG A 75 2.87 17.26 -0.33
N GLY A 76 2.96 16.20 0.49
CA GLY A 76 4.10 15.29 0.55
C GLY A 76 5.25 15.94 1.32
N THR A 77 4.93 16.98 2.09
CA THR A 77 5.86 17.64 3.00
C THR A 77 6.00 16.81 4.26
N VAL A 78 4.89 16.28 4.78
CA VAL A 78 4.88 15.34 5.91
C VAL A 78 4.22 14.02 5.53
N VAL A 79 4.44 12.98 6.33
CA VAL A 79 3.60 11.79 6.33
C VAL A 79 2.87 11.72 7.66
N TYR A 80 1.53 11.72 7.60
CA TYR A 80 0.66 11.69 8.77
C TYR A 80 -0.54 10.79 8.47
N HIS A 81 -0.73 9.79 9.30
CA HIS A 81 -1.94 8.94 9.31
C HIS A 81 -2.42 8.88 10.75
N GLY A 82 -3.04 9.97 11.19
CA GLY A 82 -3.62 10.02 12.53
C GLY A 82 -4.64 8.91 12.74
N CYS A 83 -4.60 8.29 13.90
CA CYS A 83 -5.82 7.81 14.53
C CYS A 83 -6.43 9.02 15.23
N ALA A 84 -7.67 9.39 14.87
CA ALA A 84 -8.36 10.46 15.58
C ALA A 84 -8.27 10.21 17.10
N ASN A 85 -7.70 11.17 17.82
CA ASN A 85 -7.45 11.18 19.28
C ASN A 85 -6.18 10.50 19.81
N ASP A 86 -5.26 9.98 18.99
CA ASP A 86 -3.96 9.53 19.50
C ASP A 86 -2.89 10.63 19.42
N LYS A 87 -2.68 11.31 20.56
CA LYS A 87 -1.65 12.37 20.72
C LYS A 87 -0.21 11.88 20.47
N ARG A 88 0.02 10.57 20.53
CA ARG A 88 1.32 9.95 20.25
C ARG A 88 1.49 9.54 18.80
N SER A 89 0.48 9.78 17.95
CA SER A 89 0.58 9.54 16.51
C SER A 89 1.80 10.22 15.92
N LEU A 90 2.49 9.51 15.03
CA LEU A 90 3.73 9.96 14.44
C LEU A 90 3.45 10.96 13.29
N VAL A 91 4.10 12.13 13.35
CA VAL A 91 4.17 13.06 12.22
C VAL A 91 5.58 13.00 11.65
N VAL A 92 5.72 12.38 10.48
CA VAL A 92 7.02 12.26 9.80
C VAL A 92 7.30 13.54 9.03
N LEU A 93 8.32 14.28 9.44
CA LEU A 93 8.75 15.55 8.83
C LEU A 93 9.61 15.34 7.58
N ASN A 94 10.23 14.18 7.45
CA ASN A 94 11.09 13.82 6.32
C ASN A 94 10.59 12.53 5.64
N PRO A 95 9.71 12.63 4.62
CA PRO A 95 9.20 11.47 3.90
C PRO A 95 10.31 10.63 3.25
N LYS A 96 11.39 11.25 2.76
CA LYS A 96 12.53 10.52 2.17
C LYS A 96 13.25 9.65 3.19
N TRP A 97 13.40 10.14 4.42
CA TRP A 97 13.94 9.35 5.51
C TRP A 97 13.05 8.14 5.81
N LEU A 98 11.73 8.33 5.89
CA LEU A 98 10.79 7.23 6.13
C LEU A 98 10.94 6.14 5.06
N VAL A 99 10.97 6.51 3.78
CA VAL A 99 11.23 5.56 2.69
C VAL A 99 12.50 4.76 2.93
N GLY A 100 13.60 5.45 3.26
CA GLY A 100 14.88 4.80 3.51
C GLY A 100 14.84 3.81 4.67
N ILE A 101 14.09 4.11 5.73
CA ILE A 101 13.88 3.20 6.87
C ILE A 101 13.02 2.01 6.48
N LEU A 102 11.88 2.24 5.82
CA LEU A 102 10.98 1.16 5.41
C LEU A 102 11.69 0.17 4.47
N CYS A 103 12.48 0.66 3.52
CA CYS A 103 13.32 -0.17 2.66
C CYS A 103 14.37 -0.96 3.44
N GLN A 104 14.97 -0.38 4.50
CA GLN A 104 15.92 -1.08 5.36
C GLN A 104 15.25 -2.17 6.21
N ILE A 105 14.02 -1.95 6.66
CA ILE A 105 13.25 -2.96 7.41
C ILE A 105 12.97 -4.19 6.52
N ILE A 106 12.56 -3.98 5.27
CA ILE A 106 12.19 -5.07 4.36
C ILE A 106 13.34 -5.54 3.46
N THR A 107 14.59 -5.11 3.71
CA THR A 107 15.72 -5.47 2.84
C THR A 107 16.01 -6.97 2.89
N VAL A 108 16.39 -7.53 1.74
CA VAL A 108 16.81 -8.95 1.61
C VAL A 108 18.32 -9.11 1.59
N GLU A 109 19.05 -7.99 1.48
CA GLU A 109 20.49 -7.99 1.46
C GLU A 109 21.06 -8.25 2.85
N LYS A 110 22.06 -9.13 2.93
CA LYS A 110 22.74 -9.44 4.19
C LYS A 110 23.30 -8.16 4.81
N GLN A 111 23.01 -7.96 6.09
CA GLN A 111 23.54 -6.83 6.85
C GLN A 111 24.87 -7.19 7.51
N SER A 112 25.69 -6.18 7.79
CA SER A 112 26.93 -6.36 8.57
C SER A 112 26.59 -6.81 9.99
N GLU A 113 27.39 -7.72 10.55
CA GLU A 113 27.24 -8.20 11.94
C GLU A 113 25.88 -8.88 12.24
N GLU A 114 25.23 -9.41 11.21
CA GLU A 114 23.95 -10.12 11.32
C GLU A 114 24.12 -11.55 11.85
N ASP A 115 23.34 -11.92 12.87
CA ASP A 115 23.24 -13.29 13.38
C ASP A 115 22.64 -14.24 12.33
N PHE A 116 23.06 -15.51 12.37
CA PHE A 116 22.60 -16.57 11.48
C PHE A 116 21.06 -16.72 11.48
N LYS A 117 20.40 -16.56 12.63
CA LYS A 117 18.94 -16.65 12.74
C LYS A 117 18.25 -15.55 11.95
N ILE A 118 18.65 -14.30 12.17
CA ILE A 118 18.15 -13.13 11.44
C ILE A 118 18.43 -13.25 9.95
N HIS A 119 19.64 -13.70 9.59
CA HIS A 119 20.02 -13.92 8.20
C HIS A 119 19.08 -14.90 7.48
N ASN A 120 18.65 -15.96 8.17
CA ASN A 120 17.68 -16.91 7.64
C ASN A 120 16.29 -16.30 7.49
N HIS A 121 15.83 -15.52 8.47
CA HIS A 121 14.57 -14.77 8.35
C HIS A 121 14.58 -13.81 7.16
N ARG A 122 15.72 -13.15 6.91
CA ARG A 122 15.88 -12.25 5.77
C ARG A 122 15.83 -12.98 4.43
N LYS A 123 16.49 -14.13 4.34
CA LYS A 123 16.36 -15.02 3.17
C LYS A 123 14.94 -15.52 2.99
N HIS A 124 14.23 -15.79 4.08
CA HIS A 124 12.84 -16.20 4.04
C HIS A 124 11.95 -15.08 3.47
N LEU A 125 12.08 -13.85 3.97
CA LEU A 125 11.42 -12.66 3.43
C LEU A 125 11.58 -12.54 1.91
N GLY A 126 12.81 -12.69 1.41
CA GLY A 126 13.08 -12.59 -0.04
C GLY A 126 12.54 -13.75 -0.88
N ARG A 127 12.12 -14.86 -0.27
CA ARG A 127 11.54 -16.02 -0.97
C ARG A 127 10.03 -16.01 -0.91
N THR A 128 9.47 -15.71 0.25
CA THR A 128 8.04 -15.89 0.58
C THR A 128 7.30 -14.58 0.78
N GLY A 129 7.99 -13.44 0.85
CA GLY A 129 7.39 -12.17 1.23
C GLY A 129 7.04 -12.05 2.71
N ILE A 130 7.41 -13.02 3.55
CA ILE A 130 7.06 -13.03 4.97
C ILE A 130 8.13 -12.31 5.81
N LEU A 131 7.73 -11.25 6.51
CA LEU A 131 8.54 -10.52 7.48
C LEU A 131 8.32 -11.10 8.88
N HIS A 132 9.30 -11.84 9.39
CA HIS A 132 9.24 -12.34 10.77
C HIS A 132 9.34 -11.21 11.79
N ALA A 133 8.58 -11.30 12.88
CA ALA A 133 8.61 -10.32 13.97
C ALA A 133 10.02 -10.11 14.52
N GLU A 134 10.81 -11.19 14.68
CA GLU A 134 12.20 -11.10 15.14
C GLU A 134 13.09 -10.30 14.17
N LEU A 135 12.87 -10.42 12.85
CA LEU A 135 13.61 -9.64 11.85
C LEU A 135 13.21 -8.17 11.88
N LEU A 136 11.92 -7.89 12.10
CA LEU A 136 11.42 -6.53 12.28
C LEU A 136 12.02 -5.89 13.53
N ASP A 137 11.97 -6.57 14.68
CA ASP A 137 12.50 -6.09 15.95
C ASP A 137 13.99 -5.76 15.85
N ASP A 138 14.76 -6.70 15.31
CA ASP A 138 16.20 -6.54 15.12
C ASP A 138 16.56 -5.44 14.10
N SER A 139 15.72 -5.24 13.07
CA SER A 139 15.87 -4.10 12.14
C SER A 139 15.56 -2.77 12.83
N CYS A 140 14.49 -2.70 13.62
CA CYS A 140 14.15 -1.51 14.40
C CYS A 140 15.21 -1.19 15.46
N GLU A 141 15.80 -2.21 16.10
CA GLU A 141 16.86 -2.02 17.09
C GLU A 141 18.12 -1.43 16.46
N ARG A 142 18.59 -2.00 15.34
CA ARG A 142 19.75 -1.47 14.60
C ARG A 142 19.53 -0.03 14.12
N LEU A 143 18.31 0.31 13.73
CA LEU A 143 17.95 1.66 13.30
C LEU A 143 17.66 2.61 14.47
N LYS A 144 17.63 2.11 15.71
CA LYS A 144 17.26 2.85 16.94
C LYS A 144 15.82 3.40 16.88
N LEU A 145 14.90 2.63 16.32
CA LEU A 145 13.50 3.01 16.08
C LEU A 145 12.49 2.22 16.92
N ASN A 146 12.94 1.47 17.93
CA ASN A 146 12.08 0.65 18.79
C ASN A 146 10.91 1.43 19.40
N VAL A 147 11.13 2.71 19.75
CA VAL A 147 10.10 3.58 20.35
C VAL A 147 8.94 3.87 19.39
N ILE A 148 9.20 3.89 18.08
CA ILE A 148 8.19 4.21 17.06
C ILE A 148 7.82 3.00 16.19
N LYS A 149 8.23 1.79 16.59
CA LYS A 149 8.03 0.56 15.81
C LYS A 149 6.56 0.37 15.44
N ASP A 150 5.66 0.50 16.41
CA ASP A 150 4.23 0.26 16.21
C ASP A 150 3.64 1.32 15.26
N SER A 151 4.02 2.59 15.43
CA SER A 151 3.60 3.65 14.51
C SER A 151 4.14 3.45 13.08
N LEU A 152 5.36 2.90 12.92
CA LEU A 152 5.89 2.54 11.61
C LEU A 152 5.10 1.39 10.99
N LEU A 153 4.74 0.37 11.76
CA LEU A 153 3.88 -0.72 11.31
C LEU A 153 2.51 -0.21 10.87
N ASP A 154 1.91 0.69 11.64
CA ASP A 154 0.61 1.30 11.30
C ASP A 154 0.69 2.10 10.00
N ILE A 155 1.78 2.85 9.79
CA ILE A 155 2.05 3.53 8.52
C ILE A 155 2.16 2.52 7.37
N MET A 156 2.91 1.42 7.56
CA MET A 156 3.07 0.40 6.53
C MET A 156 1.74 -0.30 6.18
N LYS A 157 0.91 -0.60 7.20
CA LYS A 157 -0.45 -1.14 7.03
C LYS A 157 -1.33 -0.16 6.28
N LYS A 158 -1.35 1.11 6.72
CA LYS A 158 -2.20 2.16 6.11
C LYS A 158 -1.88 2.42 4.64
N PHE A 159 -0.61 2.27 4.26
CA PHE A 159 -0.17 2.36 2.87
C PHE A 159 -0.28 1.07 2.06
N ASN A 160 -0.85 0.01 2.64
CA ASN A 160 -0.96 -1.32 2.05
C ASN A 160 0.41 -1.84 1.56
N LEU A 161 1.47 -1.57 2.32
CA LEU A 161 2.82 -2.10 2.07
C LEU A 161 2.98 -3.49 2.69
N LEU A 162 2.27 -3.73 3.80
CA LEU A 162 2.15 -5.03 4.45
C LEU A 162 0.74 -5.21 5.00
N CYS A 163 0.35 -6.46 5.20
CA CYS A 163 -0.78 -6.84 6.07
C CYS A 163 -0.27 -7.82 7.13
N GLU A 164 -1.01 -7.89 8.22
CA GLU A 164 -0.85 -8.91 9.24
C GLU A 164 -1.98 -9.92 9.10
N TYR A 165 -1.69 -11.21 9.17
CA TYR A 165 -2.72 -12.25 9.28
C TYR A 165 -2.28 -13.37 10.22
N THR A 166 -3.26 -14.10 10.75
CA THR A 166 -3.01 -15.19 11.71
C THR A 166 -2.69 -16.50 10.97
N SER A 167 -1.57 -17.12 11.31
CA SER A 167 -1.23 -18.45 10.79
C SER A 167 -2.14 -19.54 11.37
N LYS A 168 -2.18 -20.73 10.75
CA LYS A 168 -2.89 -21.90 11.31
C LYS A 168 -2.39 -22.31 12.71
N GLU A 169 -1.18 -21.89 13.07
CA GLU A 169 -0.55 -22.13 14.37
C GLU A 169 -0.83 -21.01 15.39
N GLY A 170 -1.61 -19.99 15.01
CA GLY A 170 -1.94 -18.85 15.87
C GLY A 170 -0.86 -17.76 15.94
N ASN A 171 0.17 -17.83 15.10
CA ASN A 171 1.24 -16.83 15.06
C ASN A 171 0.88 -15.68 14.12
N SER A 172 1.09 -14.43 14.55
CA SER A 172 0.99 -13.26 13.67
C SER A 172 2.06 -13.31 12.58
N ILE A 173 1.63 -13.23 11.32
CA ILE A 173 2.50 -13.17 10.14
C ILE A 173 2.37 -11.81 9.49
N TYR A 174 3.49 -11.13 9.26
CA TYR A 174 3.52 -9.93 8.42
C TYR A 174 3.87 -10.31 6.99
N LEU A 175 2.94 -10.09 6.06
CA LEU A 175 3.17 -10.29 4.64
C LEU A 175 3.52 -8.96 3.98
N VAL A 176 4.61 -8.95 3.21
CA VAL A 176 5.10 -7.82 2.43
C VAL A 176 5.05 -8.19 0.94
N PRO A 177 3.94 -7.95 0.22
CA PRO A 177 3.75 -8.53 -1.11
C PRO A 177 4.74 -8.04 -2.18
N CYS A 178 5.38 -6.88 -2.00
CA CYS A 178 6.42 -6.42 -2.91
C CYS A 178 7.72 -7.24 -2.83
N MET A 179 7.87 -8.08 -1.80
CA MET A 179 9.02 -8.97 -1.61
C MET A 179 8.79 -10.38 -2.13
N LEU A 180 7.59 -10.67 -2.65
CA LEU A 180 7.29 -11.96 -3.26
C LEU A 180 8.18 -12.21 -4.49
N THR A 181 8.47 -13.47 -4.76
CA THR A 181 9.18 -13.86 -5.98
C THR A 181 8.19 -14.05 -7.14
N SER A 182 8.60 -13.69 -8.35
CA SER A 182 7.77 -13.91 -9.54
C SER A 182 7.84 -15.36 -9.98
N LYS A 183 6.70 -15.92 -10.41
CA LYS A 183 6.68 -17.21 -11.09
C LYS A 183 6.74 -16.98 -12.60
N PRO A 184 7.44 -17.83 -13.37
CA PRO A 184 7.44 -17.74 -14.83
C PRO A 184 6.02 -17.99 -15.38
N ASP A 185 5.69 -17.34 -16.50
CA ASP A 185 4.33 -17.35 -17.08
C ASP A 185 3.80 -18.77 -17.39
N ASP A 186 4.69 -19.72 -17.67
CA ASP A 186 4.32 -21.11 -17.93
C ASP A 186 3.86 -21.86 -16.68
N GLU A 187 4.30 -21.42 -15.49
CA GLU A 187 3.88 -21.97 -14.19
C GLU A 187 2.59 -21.29 -13.66
N LEU A 188 2.15 -20.19 -14.28
CA LEU A 188 0.90 -19.50 -13.92
C LEU A 188 -0.36 -20.19 -14.50
N LYS A 189 -0.17 -21.20 -15.35
CA LYS A 189 -1.26 -21.96 -15.94
C LYS A 189 -1.76 -22.98 -14.92
N LEU A 190 -2.74 -22.62 -14.11
CA LEU A 190 -3.57 -23.65 -13.49
C LEU A 190 -4.19 -24.49 -14.62
N ASN A 191 -3.89 -25.78 -14.63
CA ASN A 191 -4.48 -26.76 -15.55
C ASN A 191 -5.93 -27.04 -15.11
N ILE A 192 -6.81 -26.04 -15.25
CA ILE A 192 -8.22 -26.20 -14.91
C ILE A 192 -9.00 -26.53 -16.20
N PRO A 193 -9.80 -27.62 -16.20
CA PRO A 193 -10.70 -27.95 -17.29
C PRO A 193 -11.64 -26.79 -17.63
N ARG A 194 -11.63 -26.34 -18.89
CA ARG A 194 -12.33 -25.12 -19.38
C ARG A 194 -13.85 -25.26 -19.52
N ASN A 195 -14.44 -26.39 -19.13
CA ASN A 195 -15.74 -26.77 -19.67
C ASN A 195 -16.92 -26.10 -18.94
N GLN A 196 -16.74 -25.53 -17.72
CA GLN A 196 -17.84 -24.90 -16.94
C GLN A 196 -17.42 -23.71 -16.06
N GLU A 197 -16.25 -23.11 -16.25
CA GLU A 197 -15.83 -21.93 -15.49
C GLU A 197 -16.47 -20.64 -16.05
N PRO A 198 -16.81 -19.65 -15.20
CA PRO A 198 -17.11 -18.30 -15.65
C PRO A 198 -15.96 -17.73 -16.48
N PRO A 199 -16.26 -16.92 -17.52
CA PRO A 199 -15.21 -16.25 -18.28
C PRO A 199 -14.35 -15.37 -17.37
N PRO A 200 -13.02 -15.31 -17.59
CA PRO A 200 -12.13 -14.46 -16.81
C PRO A 200 -12.48 -12.98 -17.02
N VAL A 201 -12.35 -12.19 -15.96
CA VAL A 201 -12.46 -10.73 -16.00
C VAL A 201 -11.08 -10.12 -16.17
N TYR A 202 -10.96 -9.07 -16.98
CA TYR A 202 -9.70 -8.36 -17.18
C TYR A 202 -9.82 -6.93 -16.67
N ILE A 203 -8.96 -6.59 -15.71
CA ILE A 203 -8.80 -5.21 -15.24
C ILE A 203 -7.78 -4.54 -16.15
N THR A 204 -8.21 -3.50 -16.85
CA THR A 204 -7.38 -2.72 -17.78
C THR A 204 -7.18 -1.30 -17.26
N PHE A 205 -6.18 -0.61 -17.82
CA PHE A 205 -5.74 0.70 -17.36
C PHE A 205 -5.59 1.65 -18.53
N ASN A 206 -6.03 2.90 -18.36
CA ASN A 206 -5.87 3.96 -19.36
C ASN A 206 -4.39 4.27 -19.67
N THR A 207 -3.48 3.97 -18.72
CA THR A 207 -2.03 3.99 -18.93
C THR A 207 -1.53 2.93 -19.90
N GLN A 208 -2.35 1.94 -20.25
CA GLN A 208 -1.98 0.74 -21.03
C GLN A 208 -0.96 -0.18 -20.33
N TYR A 209 -0.64 0.10 -19.07
CA TYR A 209 0.21 -0.72 -18.21
C TYR A 209 -0.34 -0.75 -16.79
N VAL A 210 -0.09 -1.86 -16.08
CA VAL A 210 -0.41 -1.97 -14.66
C VAL A 210 0.53 -1.04 -13.87
N PRO A 211 0.00 -0.08 -13.09
CA PRO A 211 0.84 0.78 -12.26
C PRO A 211 1.73 -0.01 -11.30
N GLY A 212 2.97 0.45 -11.13
CA GLY A 212 3.93 -0.21 -10.22
C GLY A 212 3.38 -0.30 -8.79
N GLY A 213 3.55 -1.47 -8.16
CA GLY A 213 3.08 -1.72 -6.79
C GLY A 213 1.57 -1.90 -6.63
N LEU A 214 0.75 -1.64 -7.66
CA LEU A 214 -0.71 -1.78 -7.57
C LEU A 214 -1.10 -3.22 -7.24
N PHE A 215 -0.49 -4.19 -7.92
CA PHE A 215 -0.76 -5.61 -7.67
C PHE A 215 -0.41 -6.02 -6.23
N SER A 216 0.74 -5.57 -5.71
CA SER A 216 1.14 -5.83 -4.32
C SER A 216 0.11 -5.29 -3.33
N ARG A 217 -0.41 -4.08 -3.55
CA ARG A 217 -1.45 -3.50 -2.70
C ARG A 217 -2.78 -4.24 -2.83
N LEU A 218 -3.13 -4.68 -4.04
CA LEU A 218 -4.33 -5.48 -4.27
C LEU A 218 -4.26 -6.78 -3.47
N VAL A 219 -3.09 -7.43 -3.45
CA VAL A 219 -2.85 -8.62 -2.63
C VAL A 219 -3.08 -8.34 -1.14
N VAL A 220 -2.55 -7.24 -0.59
CA VAL A 220 -2.81 -6.84 0.82
C VAL A 220 -4.30 -6.77 1.11
N LEU A 221 -5.05 -5.99 0.32
CA LEU A 221 -6.49 -5.83 0.50
C LEU A 221 -7.24 -7.18 0.46
N PHE A 222 -6.86 -8.04 -0.48
CA PHE A 222 -7.50 -9.33 -0.65
C PHE A 222 -7.17 -10.33 0.45
N VAL A 223 -5.96 -10.27 1.02
CA VAL A 223 -5.63 -11.05 2.22
C VAL A 223 -6.51 -10.60 3.39
N GLU A 224 -6.62 -9.29 3.64
CA GLU A 224 -7.47 -8.76 4.72
C GLU A 224 -8.96 -9.06 4.52
N PHE A 225 -9.43 -9.07 3.27
CA PHE A 225 -10.80 -9.48 2.94
C PHE A 225 -11.01 -10.97 3.22
N ALA A 226 -10.10 -11.82 2.77
CA ALA A 226 -10.21 -13.26 2.92
C ALA A 226 -10.04 -13.72 4.38
N GLU A 227 -9.19 -13.06 5.17
CA GLU A 227 -8.99 -13.39 6.59
C GLU A 227 -10.25 -13.22 7.44
N ARG A 228 -11.18 -12.33 7.04
CA ARG A 228 -12.47 -12.15 7.74
C ARG A 228 -13.43 -13.33 7.58
N ARG A 229 -13.05 -14.37 6.82
CA ARG A 229 -13.85 -15.57 6.57
C ARG A 229 -13.47 -16.69 7.54
N ILE A 230 -14.47 -17.50 7.91
CA ILE A 230 -14.34 -18.59 8.89
C ILE A 230 -13.36 -19.67 8.40
N ASP A 231 -13.30 -19.90 7.08
CA ASP A 231 -12.48 -20.95 6.45
C ASP A 231 -11.25 -20.37 5.73
N PHE A 232 -10.58 -19.37 6.32
CA PHE A 232 -9.38 -18.78 5.71
C PHE A 232 -8.25 -19.81 5.59
N ASP A 233 -8.14 -20.41 4.40
CA ASP A 233 -6.98 -21.17 3.99
C ASP A 233 -5.86 -20.24 3.52
N GLN A 234 -4.61 -20.61 3.83
CA GLN A 234 -3.45 -19.77 3.48
C GLN A 234 -3.40 -19.52 1.96
N PRO A 235 -3.33 -18.25 1.53
CA PRO A 235 -3.31 -17.91 0.12
C PRO A 235 -2.00 -18.36 -0.52
N LYS A 236 -2.06 -18.73 -1.81
CA LYS A 236 -0.84 -19.03 -2.57
C LYS A 236 -0.42 -17.79 -3.33
N LEU A 237 0.70 -17.21 -2.95
CA LEU A 237 1.11 -15.89 -3.42
C LEU A 237 2.45 -15.94 -4.17
N SER A 238 2.56 -15.11 -5.21
CA SER A 238 3.78 -14.76 -5.93
C SER A 238 3.68 -13.29 -6.38
N ALA A 239 4.78 -12.69 -6.83
CA ALA A 239 4.80 -11.27 -7.20
C ALA A 239 3.88 -10.91 -8.38
N ASN A 240 3.42 -11.90 -9.13
CA ASN A 240 2.57 -11.75 -10.30
C ASN A 240 1.32 -12.64 -10.26
N CYS A 241 1.08 -13.37 -9.17
CA CYS A 241 -0.08 -14.25 -9.05
C CYS A 241 -0.53 -14.39 -7.60
N ALA A 242 -1.83 -14.43 -7.38
CA ALA A 242 -2.40 -14.61 -6.05
C ALA A 242 -3.64 -15.50 -6.13
N HIS A 243 -3.63 -16.59 -5.35
CA HIS A 243 -4.76 -17.50 -5.19
C HIS A 243 -5.36 -17.37 -3.81
N PHE A 244 -6.66 -17.14 -3.76
CA PHE A 244 -7.44 -17.03 -2.55
C PHE A 244 -8.56 -18.08 -2.55
N PHE A 245 -8.85 -18.62 -1.38
CA PHE A 245 -10.01 -19.47 -1.14
C PHE A 245 -10.95 -18.67 -0.24
N ILE A 246 -12.13 -18.31 -0.75
CA ILE A 246 -13.02 -17.33 -0.09
C ILE A 246 -14.39 -17.90 0.29
N GLY A 247 -14.62 -19.18 0.00
CA GLY A 247 -15.84 -19.92 0.32
C GLY A 247 -15.55 -21.42 0.35
N GLU A 248 -16.57 -22.24 0.60
CA GLU A 248 -16.44 -23.70 0.63
C GLU A 248 -16.09 -24.26 -0.76
N PHE A 249 -16.52 -23.57 -1.83
CA PHE A 249 -16.28 -23.97 -3.21
C PHE A 249 -15.56 -22.88 -4.01
N THR A 250 -15.65 -21.62 -3.60
CA THR A 250 -15.19 -20.48 -4.39
C THR A 250 -13.70 -20.17 -4.20
N GLY A 251 -12.91 -20.43 -5.25
CA GLY A 251 -11.53 -19.98 -5.40
C GLY A 251 -11.43 -18.77 -6.33
N ILE A 252 -10.49 -17.86 -6.03
CA ILE A 252 -10.15 -16.72 -6.87
C ILE A 252 -8.68 -16.74 -7.21
N GLU A 253 -8.37 -16.42 -8.46
CA GLU A 253 -7.01 -16.18 -8.91
C GLU A 253 -6.88 -14.79 -9.53
N PHE A 254 -5.86 -14.06 -9.12
CA PHE A 254 -5.36 -12.88 -9.80
C PHE A 254 -4.05 -13.21 -10.50
N VAL A 255 -3.92 -12.86 -11.79
CA VAL A 255 -2.68 -12.95 -12.55
C VAL A 255 -2.34 -11.58 -13.10
N CYS A 256 -1.21 -11.03 -12.67
CA CYS A 256 -0.73 -9.72 -13.10
C CYS A 256 0.17 -9.86 -14.33
N TYR A 257 -0.31 -9.37 -15.46
CA TYR A 257 0.49 -9.18 -16.67
C TYR A 257 0.96 -7.72 -16.76
N LYS A 258 1.83 -7.42 -17.73
CA LYS A 258 2.36 -6.05 -17.93
C LYS A 258 1.27 -5.00 -18.15
N ARG A 259 0.14 -5.39 -18.78
CA ARG A 259 -0.90 -4.45 -19.23
C ARG A 259 -2.24 -4.61 -18.53
N VAL A 260 -2.51 -5.79 -17.98
CA VAL A 260 -3.81 -6.17 -17.43
C VAL A 260 -3.62 -7.04 -16.21
N ILE A 261 -4.59 -6.99 -15.30
CA ILE A 261 -4.72 -8.00 -14.24
C ILE A 261 -5.89 -8.90 -14.64
N LYS A 262 -5.61 -10.18 -14.84
CA LYS A 262 -6.63 -11.20 -15.10
C LYS A 262 -7.17 -11.70 -13.78
N VAL A 263 -8.49 -11.75 -13.64
CA VAL A 263 -9.19 -12.30 -12.48
C VAL A 263 -9.99 -13.52 -12.94
N ARG A 264 -9.79 -14.64 -12.26
CA ARG A 264 -10.53 -15.88 -12.47
C ARG A 264 -11.24 -16.29 -11.20
N VAL A 265 -12.48 -16.74 -11.35
CA VAL A 265 -13.25 -17.37 -10.27
C VAL A 265 -13.50 -18.81 -10.70
N TRP A 266 -13.26 -19.76 -9.82
CA TRP A 266 -13.37 -21.19 -10.12
C TRP A 266 -13.83 -21.98 -8.91
N ASP A 267 -14.41 -23.15 -9.15
CA ASP A 267 -14.76 -24.09 -8.09
C ASP A 267 -13.54 -24.95 -7.74
N HIS A 268 -12.97 -24.73 -6.56
CA HIS A 268 -11.73 -25.35 -6.14
C HIS A 268 -11.86 -26.80 -5.64
N VAL A 269 -13.10 -27.29 -5.55
CA VAL A 269 -13.43 -28.67 -5.15
C VAL A 269 -13.82 -29.50 -6.38
N ASN A 270 -14.60 -28.91 -7.29
CA ASN A 270 -15.04 -29.54 -8.53
C ASN A 270 -14.91 -28.58 -9.71
N SER A 271 -13.81 -28.72 -10.47
CA SER A 271 -13.52 -27.93 -11.67
C SER A 271 -14.58 -27.97 -12.79
N ASN A 272 -15.55 -28.89 -12.72
CA ASN A 272 -16.66 -28.98 -13.66
C ASN A 272 -17.95 -28.37 -13.10
N SER A 273 -17.89 -27.46 -12.13
CA SER A 273 -19.06 -26.73 -11.66
C SER A 273 -18.82 -25.23 -11.54
N ASN A 274 -19.91 -24.47 -11.63
CA ASN A 274 -19.88 -23.02 -11.56
C ASN A 274 -19.99 -22.56 -10.09
N PRO A 275 -18.94 -21.95 -9.49
CA PRO A 275 -19.00 -21.48 -8.11
C PRO A 275 -20.04 -20.36 -7.92
N VAL A 276 -20.37 -19.61 -8.99
CA VAL A 276 -21.38 -18.55 -8.95
C VAL A 276 -22.78 -19.11 -8.71
N GLU A 277 -23.05 -20.33 -9.16
CA GLU A 277 -24.33 -21.02 -8.90
C GLU A 277 -24.40 -21.62 -7.51
N LYS A 278 -23.27 -22.11 -6.98
CA LYS A 278 -23.19 -22.74 -5.65
C LYS A 278 -23.17 -21.71 -4.52
N GLU A 279 -22.41 -20.64 -4.69
CA GLU A 279 -22.16 -19.62 -3.66
C GLU A 279 -22.41 -18.19 -4.20
N PRO A 280 -23.62 -17.88 -4.71
CA PRO A 280 -23.90 -16.59 -5.37
C PRO A 280 -23.70 -15.39 -4.45
N HIS A 281 -23.89 -15.57 -3.14
CA HIS A 281 -23.70 -14.54 -2.12
C HIS A 281 -22.21 -14.16 -1.98
N ILE A 282 -21.31 -15.14 -1.99
CA ILE A 282 -19.86 -14.93 -1.91
C ILE A 282 -19.35 -14.21 -3.16
N CYS A 283 -19.78 -14.64 -4.34
CA CYS A 283 -19.43 -13.96 -5.59
C CYS A 283 -19.99 -12.53 -5.65
N SER A 284 -21.21 -12.29 -5.18
CA SER A 284 -21.79 -10.94 -5.12
C SER A 284 -21.02 -10.02 -4.18
N GLU A 285 -20.62 -10.53 -3.00
CA GLU A 285 -19.83 -9.76 -2.04
C GLU A 285 -18.42 -9.46 -2.57
N LEU A 286 -17.78 -10.42 -3.24
CA LEU A 286 -16.51 -10.21 -3.93
C LEU A 286 -16.60 -9.07 -4.95
N LEU A 287 -17.62 -9.08 -5.80
CA LEU A 287 -17.81 -8.05 -6.81
C LEU A 287 -18.00 -6.68 -6.14
N ARG A 288 -18.79 -6.60 -5.07
CA ARG A 288 -18.94 -5.35 -4.29
C ARG A 288 -17.63 -4.91 -3.65
N TYR A 289 -16.84 -5.83 -3.10
CA TYR A 289 -15.55 -5.46 -2.52
C TYR A 289 -14.56 -4.94 -3.59
N VAL A 290 -14.49 -5.58 -4.76
CA VAL A 290 -13.64 -5.14 -5.89
C VAL A 290 -14.11 -3.81 -6.49
N PHE A 291 -15.42 -3.62 -6.64
CA PHE A 291 -15.97 -2.48 -7.38
C PHE A 291 -16.37 -1.31 -6.49
N ASP A 292 -16.86 -1.55 -5.28
CA ASP A 292 -17.29 -0.49 -4.36
C ASP A 292 -16.15 -0.14 -3.39
N ASP A 293 -15.57 -1.12 -2.69
CA ASP A 293 -14.62 -0.85 -1.59
C ASP A 293 -13.21 -0.56 -2.08
N CYS A 294 -12.71 -1.28 -3.10
CA CYS A 294 -11.40 -0.98 -3.69
C CYS A 294 -11.41 0.34 -4.48
N GLN A 295 -12.56 0.82 -4.96
CA GLN A 295 -12.68 2.12 -5.64
C GLN A 295 -12.89 3.29 -4.67
N SER A 296 -13.64 3.08 -3.58
CA SER A 296 -13.99 4.12 -2.59
C SER A 296 -12.94 4.29 -1.50
N SER A 297 -12.20 3.23 -1.16
CA SER A 297 -10.97 3.39 -0.42
C SER A 297 -10.08 4.33 -1.23
N SER A 298 -9.39 5.24 -0.55
CA SER A 298 -8.45 6.20 -1.12
C SER A 298 -7.34 5.58 -1.99
N PHE A 299 -7.35 4.27 -2.18
CA PHE A 299 -6.57 3.39 -3.05
C PHE A 299 -6.38 3.88 -4.48
N PHE A 300 -7.38 4.53 -5.10
CA PHE A 300 -7.24 5.13 -6.45
C PHE A 300 -7.12 6.66 -6.45
N LEU A 301 -7.40 7.34 -5.33
CA LEU A 301 -7.55 8.80 -5.29
C LEU A 301 -6.73 9.56 -4.23
N SER A 302 -5.97 8.93 -3.32
CA SER A 302 -5.03 9.66 -2.44
C SER A 302 -3.74 10.04 -3.17
N HIS A 303 -3.93 11.02 -4.04
CA HIS A 303 -3.10 12.19 -4.17
C HIS A 303 -2.54 12.62 -2.81
N LEU A 304 -1.38 12.09 -2.43
CA LEU A 304 -0.11 12.76 -2.71
C LEU A 304 1.07 12.22 -1.83
N CYS A 305 0.88 11.45 -0.76
CA CYS A 305 2.06 10.89 -0.04
C CYS A 305 2.82 9.80 -0.81
N CYS A 306 2.18 9.21 -1.83
CA CYS A 306 2.83 8.27 -2.73
C CYS A 306 3.79 8.96 -3.72
N HIS A 307 3.69 10.27 -3.97
CA HIS A 307 4.45 10.89 -5.07
C HIS A 307 5.97 10.89 -4.84
N PHE A 308 6.44 10.76 -3.59
CA PHE A 308 7.86 10.65 -3.24
C PHE A 308 8.41 9.22 -3.35
N LEU A 309 7.64 8.19 -2.97
CA LEU A 309 7.99 6.77 -3.21
C LEU A 309 7.95 6.40 -4.70
N PHE A 310 7.05 7.04 -5.46
CA PHE A 310 6.85 6.77 -6.88
C PHE A 310 7.80 7.56 -7.80
N HIS A 311 8.57 8.55 -7.33
CA HIS A 311 9.41 9.37 -8.22
C HIS A 311 10.62 8.64 -8.84
N ILE A 312 10.86 7.37 -8.47
CA ILE A 312 11.78 6.46 -9.17
C ILE A 312 11.14 5.86 -10.45
N ALA A 313 9.82 6.00 -10.66
CA ALA A 313 9.14 5.57 -11.88
C ALA A 313 8.06 6.61 -12.34
N ARG A 314 8.42 7.42 -13.35
CA ARG A 314 7.52 8.34 -14.12
C ARG A 314 6.20 7.63 -14.52
N LYS A 315 5.02 8.27 -14.67
CA LYS A 315 4.57 9.66 -14.85
C LYS A 315 3.06 9.73 -14.44
N LYS A 316 2.58 10.94 -14.12
CA LYS A 316 1.21 11.41 -13.75
C LYS A 316 0.00 10.50 -14.08
N ILE A 317 -0.91 10.38 -13.10
CA ILE A 317 -2.24 9.78 -13.20
C ILE A 317 -3.30 10.88 -13.09
N SER A 318 -4.16 10.97 -14.11
CA SER A 318 -5.55 11.42 -14.00
C SER A 318 -6.39 10.42 -14.81
N ASP A 319 -7.47 9.94 -14.20
CA ASP A 319 -8.53 9.11 -14.78
C ASP A 319 -8.04 7.75 -15.33
N ILE A 320 -8.01 6.69 -14.50
CA ILE A 320 -7.53 5.36 -14.91
C ILE A 320 -8.34 4.24 -14.27
N LEU A 321 -9.57 4.02 -14.71
CA LEU A 321 -10.20 2.69 -14.65
C LEU A 321 -11.20 2.59 -15.82
N ASN A 322 -10.96 1.64 -16.72
CA ASN A 322 -11.95 1.13 -17.68
C ASN A 322 -12.00 -0.39 -17.50
N ILE A 323 -13.17 -0.90 -17.12
CA ILE A 323 -13.42 -2.34 -16.98
C ILE A 323 -14.17 -2.76 -18.25
N GLU A 324 -13.54 -3.62 -19.05
CA GLU A 324 -14.18 -4.25 -20.21
C GLU A 324 -14.42 -5.72 -19.87
N MET A 325 -15.69 -6.12 -19.82
CA MET A 325 -16.07 -7.53 -19.81
C MET A 325 -16.13 -7.99 -21.26
N TYR A 326 -15.27 -8.94 -21.62
CA TYR A 326 -15.30 -9.57 -22.93
C TYR A 326 -16.12 -10.85 -22.83
N ASP A 327 -17.32 -10.84 -23.39
CA ASP A 327 -18.04 -12.05 -23.75
C ASP A 327 -17.44 -12.58 -25.06
N ASN A 328 -17.01 -13.85 -25.07
CA ASN A 328 -16.56 -14.53 -26.30
C ASN A 328 -17.75 -15.01 -27.13
#